data_AF-A0A5C2SH54-F1
#
_entry.id   AF-A0A5C2SH54-F1
#
_cell.length_a   1.000
_cell.length_b   1.000
_cell.length_c   1.000
_cell.angle_alpha   90.00
_cell.angle_beta   90.00
_cell.angle_gamma   90.00
#
_symmetry.space_group_name_H-M   'P 1'
#
loop_
_entity.id
_entity.type
_entity.pdbx_description
1 polymer ?
#
loop_
_entity_poly.entity_id
_entity_poly.type
_entity_poly.pdbx_seq_one_letter_code
_entity_poly.pdbx_strand_id
1 'polypeptide(L)'
;MFPVDTTFEVVPQFPPTTSREAVDFVLFSSTLKQHLSSSSRSSHLPIYASLKRQEADEQLRRRLVDIVDDLKIPVLHGVSVFGTKMAFYKLTRDSRRLEPRHITPDQEVVTAMAPRQWWAYDILEEEGAKKFRDVVEEVKEMCSQISL
;
A
#
# COMPACT_ATOMS: atom_id res chain seq x y z
N MET A 1 1.52 16.16 -1.39
CA MET A 1 2.21 15.85 -0.12
C MET A 1 1.33 16.40 1.01
N PHE A 2 1.19 15.71 2.14
CA PHE A 2 0.29 16.14 3.23
C PHE A 2 0.96 17.25 4.05
N PRO A 3 0.47 18.48 4.01
CA PRO A 3 1.02 19.57 4.80
C PRO A 3 0.55 19.48 6.26
N VAL A 4 1.36 20.04 7.16
CA VAL A 4 1.20 19.96 8.63
C VAL A 4 -0.06 20.64 9.17
N ASP A 5 -0.74 21.42 8.34
CA ASP A 5 -1.98 22.14 8.62
C ASP A 5 -3.25 21.35 8.22
N THR A 6 -3.10 20.08 7.83
CA THR A 6 -4.23 19.23 7.43
C THR A 6 -4.63 18.20 8.48
N THR A 7 -5.85 17.67 8.37
CA THR A 7 -6.35 16.57 9.20
C THR A 7 -5.78 15.20 8.83
N PHE A 8 -4.89 15.14 7.83
CA PHE A 8 -4.24 13.91 7.39
C PHE A 8 -2.96 13.68 8.19
N GLU A 9 -2.82 12.48 8.75
CA GLU A 9 -1.65 12.06 9.51
C GLU A 9 -0.93 10.94 8.75
N VAL A 10 0.40 11.05 8.64
CA VAL A 10 1.24 9.94 8.17
C VAL A 10 1.69 9.17 9.41
N VAL A 11 1.04 8.04 9.69
CA VAL A 11 1.36 7.17 10.83
C VAL A 11 2.20 5.99 10.35
N PRO A 12 3.47 5.87 10.77
CA PRO A 12 4.26 4.67 10.50
C PRO A 12 3.65 3.45 11.20
N GLN A 13 3.46 2.35 10.47
CA GLN A 13 2.97 1.07 11.03
C GLN A 13 4.12 0.06 11.18
N PHE A 14 4.22 -0.64 12.31
CA PHE A 14 5.28 -1.61 12.59
C PHE A 14 4.72 -3.00 12.90
N PRO A 15 5.30 -4.08 12.32
CA PRO A 15 4.87 -5.45 12.59
C PRO A 15 5.31 -5.96 13.98
N PRO A 16 4.61 -6.94 14.57
CA PRO A 16 5.00 -7.56 15.84
C PRO A 16 6.34 -8.30 15.71
N THR A 17 7.18 -8.15 16.74
CA THR A 17 8.60 -8.50 16.80
C THR A 17 8.95 -9.98 16.53
N THR A 18 7.94 -10.86 16.48
CA THR A 18 8.11 -12.30 16.27
C THR A 18 8.26 -12.71 14.81
N SER A 19 8.00 -11.81 13.86
CA SER A 19 8.26 -12.03 12.43
C SER A 19 9.34 -11.09 11.92
N ARG A 20 10.40 -11.65 11.36
CA ARG A 20 11.51 -10.92 10.73
C ARG A 20 11.17 -10.43 9.31
N GLU A 21 9.90 -10.46 8.93
CA GLU A 21 9.40 -10.20 7.58
C GLU A 21 8.68 -8.86 7.52
N ALA A 22 9.42 -7.76 7.65
CA ALA A 22 8.87 -6.44 7.36
C ALA A 22 9.07 -6.13 5.87
N VAL A 23 7.97 -5.99 5.12
CA VAL A 23 7.98 -5.33 3.82
C VAL A 23 7.45 -3.92 4.00
N ASP A 24 8.18 -2.92 3.49
CA ASP A 24 7.76 -1.52 3.54
C ASP A 24 6.56 -1.27 2.60
N PHE A 25 5.43 -0.84 3.14
CA PHE A 25 4.32 -0.29 2.37
C PHE A 25 3.70 0.92 3.06
N VAL A 26 3.22 1.88 2.25
CA VAL A 26 2.47 3.04 2.72
C VAL A 26 0.99 2.78 2.45
N LEU A 27 0.21 2.69 3.53
CA LEU A 27 -1.23 2.62 3.45
C LEU A 27 -1.81 4.04 3.55
N PHE A 28 -2.64 4.43 2.60
CA PHE A 28 -3.42 5.66 2.70
C PHE A 28 -4.83 5.30 3.22
N SER A 29 -4.97 5.25 4.54
CA SER A 29 -6.26 5.05 5.20
C SER A 29 -6.64 6.31 5.99
N SER A 30 -7.81 6.88 5.70
CA SER A 30 -8.41 7.89 6.57
C SER A 30 -9.22 7.19 7.68
N THR A 31 -8.53 6.73 8.72
CA THR A 31 -9.15 6.18 9.92
C THR A 31 -9.16 7.25 11.01
N LEU A 32 -10.34 7.57 11.55
CA LEU A 32 -10.48 8.41 12.74
C LEU A 32 -9.85 7.66 13.94
N LYS A 33 -8.63 8.07 14.30
CA LYS A 33 -7.69 7.59 15.34
C LYS A 33 -8.04 6.36 16.20
N GLN A 34 -7.08 5.43 16.27
CA GLN A 34 -6.50 4.98 17.55
C GLN A 34 -5.01 4.56 17.40
N HIS A 35 -4.21 4.93 18.40
CA HIS A 35 -2.75 4.82 18.55
C HIS A 35 -2.12 3.46 18.23
N LEU A 36 -0.89 3.46 17.68
CA LEU A 36 0.23 2.57 18.08
C LEU A 36 1.56 3.04 17.44
N SER A 37 2.67 2.88 18.15
CA SER A 37 3.94 3.63 18.01
C SER A 37 5.16 2.73 17.64
N SER A 38 6.24 3.34 17.11
CA SER A 38 7.71 2.98 17.20
C SER A 38 8.53 2.50 15.98
N SER A 39 9.52 3.31 15.56
CA SER A 39 10.42 3.26 14.37
C SER A 39 11.53 2.19 14.30
N SER A 40 11.89 1.77 13.07
CA SER A 40 13.21 1.17 12.76
C SER A 40 13.61 1.29 11.27
N ARG A 41 14.93 1.48 11.02
CA ARG A 41 15.62 1.67 9.73
C ARG A 41 16.45 0.41 9.36
N SER A 42 16.35 -0.10 8.13
CA SER A 42 17.37 -0.87 7.38
C SER A 42 16.71 -1.61 6.21
N SER A 43 17.32 -1.90 5.06
CA SER A 43 18.59 -1.57 4.40
C SER A 43 18.48 -2.16 2.98
N HIS A 44 19.19 -1.57 2.02
CA HIS A 44 19.19 -1.86 0.58
C HIS A 44 19.08 -3.36 0.22
N LEU A 45 17.93 -3.81 -0.26
CA LEU A 45 17.77 -5.16 -0.84
C LEU A 45 17.12 -5.10 -2.22
N PRO A 46 17.62 -5.90 -3.18
CA PRO A 46 17.29 -5.74 -4.59
C PRO A 46 15.84 -6.10 -4.88
N ILE A 47 15.18 -5.24 -5.66
CA ILE A 47 13.86 -5.38 -6.31
C ILE A 47 13.71 -6.74 -7.06
N TYR A 48 14.81 -7.47 -7.26
CA TYR A 48 14.92 -8.72 -8.00
C TYR A 48 14.54 -9.98 -7.21
N ALA A 49 14.46 -9.96 -5.87
CA ALA A 49 14.03 -11.14 -5.12
C ALA A 49 12.52 -11.34 -5.27
N SER A 50 12.12 -12.26 -6.14
CA SER A 50 10.71 -12.54 -6.45
C SER A 50 9.89 -12.92 -5.21
N LEU A 51 10.49 -13.63 -4.25
CA LEU A 51 9.89 -13.95 -2.94
C LEU A 51 9.53 -12.70 -2.13
N LYS A 52 10.36 -11.64 -2.18
CA LYS A 52 10.07 -10.40 -1.46
C LYS A 52 8.88 -9.65 -2.05
N ARG A 53 8.72 -9.66 -3.38
CA ARG A 53 7.56 -9.08 -4.05
C ARG A 53 6.27 -9.83 -3.72
N GLN A 54 6.34 -11.16 -3.65
CA GLN A 54 5.20 -11.96 -3.21
C GLN A 54 4.81 -11.65 -1.77
N GLU A 55 5.78 -11.64 -0.85
CA GLU A 55 5.54 -11.29 0.56
C GLU A 55 4.93 -9.88 0.69
N ALA A 56 5.42 -8.91 -0.10
CA ALA A 56 4.91 -7.55 -0.12
C ALA A 56 3.44 -7.47 -0.55
N ASP A 57 3.11 -8.17 -1.64
CA ASP A 57 1.75 -8.26 -2.16
C ASP A 57 0.83 -8.90 -1.13
N GLU A 58 1.19 -10.06 -0.58
CA GLU A 58 0.38 -10.77 0.39
C GLU A 58 0.14 -9.93 1.66
N GLN A 59 1.19 -9.31 2.21
CA GLN A 59 1.05 -8.46 3.39
C GLN A 59 0.13 -7.27 3.14
N LEU A 60 0.31 -6.56 2.01
CA LEU A 60 -0.52 -5.40 1.68
C LEU A 60 -1.99 -5.82 1.47
N ARG A 61 -2.23 -6.92 0.74
CA ARG A 61 -3.60 -7.43 0.50
C ARG A 61 -4.31 -7.76 1.81
N ARG A 62 -3.63 -8.46 2.73
CA ARG A 62 -4.20 -8.77 4.06
C ARG A 62 -4.60 -7.50 4.78
N ARG A 63 -3.72 -6.49 4.84
CA ARG A 63 -4.02 -5.21 5.52
C ARG A 63 -5.16 -4.43 4.88
N LEU A 64 -5.24 -4.39 3.55
CA LEU A 64 -6.32 -3.71 2.85
C LEU A 64 -7.67 -4.36 3.17
N VAL A 65 -7.72 -5.69 3.21
CA VAL A 65 -8.93 -6.44 3.58
C VAL A 65 -9.32 -6.22 5.04
N ASP A 66 -8.37 -6.21 5.98
CA ASP A 66 -8.64 -6.01 7.41
C ASP A 66 -9.30 -4.65 7.71
N ILE A 67 -9.09 -3.63 6.86
CA ILE A 67 -9.51 -2.24 7.10
C ILE A 67 -10.78 -1.88 6.34
N VAL A 68 -11.14 -2.65 5.30
CA VAL A 68 -12.20 -2.24 4.37
C VAL A 68 -13.60 -2.20 5.00
N ASP A 69 -13.84 -3.00 6.03
CA ASP A 69 -15.12 -3.04 6.76
C ASP A 69 -15.41 -1.72 7.52
N ASP A 70 -14.37 -1.03 7.99
CA ASP A 70 -14.48 0.21 8.75
C ASP A 70 -14.38 1.48 7.86
N LEU A 71 -14.31 1.30 6.54
CA LEU A 71 -13.97 2.37 5.62
C LEU A 71 -15.16 3.28 5.27
N LYS A 72 -15.04 4.56 5.64
CA LYS A 72 -16.03 5.59 5.30
C LYS A 72 -15.95 6.11 3.85
N ILE A 73 -14.78 5.98 3.21
CA ILE A 73 -14.55 6.32 1.80
C ILE A 73 -14.85 5.13 0.86
N PRO A 74 -15.21 5.36 -0.41
CA PRO A 74 -15.57 4.27 -1.33
C PRO A 74 -14.36 3.45 -1.82
N VAL A 75 -13.15 4.00 -1.73
CA VAL A 75 -11.92 3.37 -2.23
C VAL A 75 -10.80 3.50 -1.20
N LEU A 76 -10.11 2.40 -0.93
CA LEU A 76 -8.86 2.37 -0.16
C LEU A 76 -7.67 2.17 -1.10
N HIS A 77 -6.71 3.09 -1.05
CA HIS A 77 -5.47 3.00 -1.83
C HIS A 77 -4.31 2.47 -0.98
N GLY A 78 -3.59 1.49 -1.53
CA GLY A 78 -2.35 0.99 -0.97
C GLY A 78 -1.18 1.25 -1.92
N VAL A 79 0.00 1.57 -1.39
CA VAL A 79 1.22 1.69 -2.19
C VAL A 79 2.32 0.86 -1.55
N SER A 80 2.82 -0.14 -2.28
CA SER A 80 4.00 -0.90 -1.87
C SER A 80 5.24 -0.34 -2.57
N VAL A 81 6.35 -0.21 -1.84
CA VAL A 81 7.55 0.46 -2.35
C VAL A 81 8.78 -0.44 -2.15
N PHE A 82 9.59 -0.59 -3.21
CA PHE A 82 10.93 -1.17 -3.13
C PHE A 82 11.96 -0.16 -3.62
N GLY A 83 12.67 0.48 -2.69
CA GLY A 83 13.56 1.59 -3.02
C GLY A 83 12.76 2.75 -3.60
N THR A 84 12.96 3.05 -4.88
CA THR A 84 12.23 4.12 -5.60
C THR A 84 11.06 3.59 -6.42
N LYS A 85 10.96 2.27 -6.62
CA LYS A 85 9.91 1.65 -7.42
C LYS A 85 8.64 1.43 -6.59
N MET A 86 7.48 1.71 -7.18
CA MET A 86 6.18 1.70 -6.51
C MET A 86 5.17 0.81 -7.25
N ALA A 87 4.40 0.06 -6.49
CA ALA A 87 3.20 -0.64 -6.93
C ALA A 87 1.96 -0.05 -6.27
N PHE A 88 0.92 0.19 -7.07
CA PHE A 88 -0.31 0.83 -6.65
C PHE A 88 -1.45 -0.19 -6.56
N TYR A 89 -2.19 -0.12 -5.46
CA TYR A 89 -3.30 -0.99 -5.16
C TYR A 89 -4.56 -0.17 -4.93
N LYS A 90 -5.69 -0.70 -5.38
CA LYS A 90 -7.01 -0.08 -5.24
C LYS A 90 -8.00 -1.12 -4.74
N LEU A 91 -8.53 -0.94 -3.54
CA LEU A 91 -9.62 -1.74 -3.00
C LEU A 91 -10.91 -0.92 -3.04
N THR A 92 -11.88 -1.36 -3.83
CA THR A 92 -13.22 -0.76 -3.84
C THR A 92 -14.06 -1.40 -2.74
N ARG A 93 -14.58 -0.58 -1.81
CA ARG A 93 -15.32 -1.05 -0.62
C ARG A 93 -16.53 -1.90 -0.98
N ASP A 94 -17.39 -1.38 -1.84
CA ASP A 94 -18.71 -1.97 -2.12
C ASP A 94 -18.61 -3.30 -2.88
N SER A 95 -17.63 -3.42 -3.78
CA SER A 95 -17.41 -4.66 -4.55
C SER A 95 -16.36 -5.59 -3.95
N ARG A 96 -15.65 -5.16 -2.91
CA ARG A 96 -14.46 -5.83 -2.34
C ARG A 96 -13.40 -6.17 -3.41
N ARG A 97 -13.42 -5.47 -4.55
CA ARG A 97 -12.49 -5.73 -5.65
C ARG A 97 -11.15 -5.07 -5.34
N LEU A 98 -10.11 -5.90 -5.26
CA LEU A 98 -8.73 -5.46 -5.11
C LEU A 98 -7.98 -5.55 -6.44
N GLU A 99 -7.42 -4.42 -6.86
CA GLU A 99 -6.54 -4.31 -8.01
C GLU A 99 -5.11 -3.99 -7.58
N PRO A 100 -4.08 -4.56 -8.23
CA PRO A 100 -4.17 -5.62 -9.24
C PRO A 100 -4.76 -6.92 -8.65
N ARG A 101 -5.33 -7.78 -9.51
CA ARG A 101 -5.89 -9.07 -9.07
C ARG A 101 -4.79 -9.96 -8.50
N HIS A 102 -5.14 -10.71 -7.46
CA HIS A 102 -4.24 -11.72 -6.90
C HIS A 102 -3.93 -12.78 -7.96
N ILE A 103 -2.67 -13.18 -8.06
CA ILE A 103 -2.25 -14.26 -8.97
C ILE A 103 -2.33 -15.56 -8.20
N THR A 104 -3.25 -16.43 -8.61
CA THR A 104 -3.36 -17.77 -8.03
C THR A 104 -2.16 -18.63 -8.46
N PRO A 105 -1.51 -19.34 -7.52
CA PRO A 105 -0.53 -20.37 -7.84
C PRO A 105 -1.10 -21.40 -8.79
N ASP A 106 -0.44 -21.54 -9.94
CA ASP A 106 -0.53 -22.77 -10.70
C ASP A 106 0.14 -23.87 -9.87
N GLN A 107 -0.54 -25.01 -9.70
CA GLN A 107 -0.01 -26.13 -8.91
C GLN A 107 1.22 -26.76 -9.58
N GLU A 108 1.39 -26.58 -10.89
CA GLU A 108 2.47 -27.20 -11.67
C GLU A 108 3.63 -26.24 -11.96
N VAL A 109 3.45 -24.93 -11.70
CA VAL A 109 4.45 -23.92 -12.05
C VAL A 109 4.68 -22.94 -10.90
N VAL A 110 5.96 -22.70 -10.56
CA VAL A 110 6.38 -21.68 -9.59
C VAL A 110 6.26 -20.27 -10.21
N THR A 111 5.05 -19.89 -10.64
CA THR A 111 4.74 -18.64 -11.35
C THR A 111 3.80 -17.71 -10.61
N ALA A 112 3.18 -18.11 -9.50
CA ALA A 112 2.44 -17.17 -8.66
C ALA A 112 3.36 -16.32 -7.80
N MET A 113 4.04 -15.43 -8.49
CA MET A 113 4.85 -14.39 -7.88
C MET A 113 4.26 -13.07 -8.33
N ALA A 114 4.05 -12.16 -7.39
CA ALA A 114 3.61 -10.80 -7.68
C ALA A 114 4.51 -10.20 -8.79
N PRO A 115 3.97 -9.88 -9.98
CA PRO A 115 4.73 -9.49 -11.16
C PRO A 115 5.63 -8.29 -10.90
N ARG A 116 6.80 -8.27 -11.54
CA ARG A 116 7.75 -7.16 -11.39
C ARG A 116 7.15 -5.87 -11.95
N GLN A 117 6.32 -6.02 -12.97
CA GLN A 117 5.61 -4.96 -13.67
C GLN A 117 4.64 -4.19 -12.75
N TRP A 118 4.24 -4.75 -11.61
CA TRP A 118 3.46 -3.99 -10.63
C TRP A 118 4.29 -2.86 -10.01
N TRP A 119 5.59 -3.05 -9.80
CA TRP A 119 6.54 -2.01 -9.36
C TRP A 119 7.19 -1.28 -10.54
N ALA A 120 6.41 -0.96 -11.58
CA ALA A 120 6.93 -0.30 -12.78
C ALA A 120 7.18 1.21 -12.58
N TYR A 121 6.41 1.87 -11.71
CA TYR A 121 6.53 3.32 -11.50
C TYR A 121 7.74 3.64 -10.62
N ASP A 122 8.51 4.64 -10.98
CA ASP A 122 9.58 5.19 -10.14
C ASP A 122 9.18 6.55 -9.57
N ILE A 123 9.29 6.73 -8.25
CA ILE A 123 8.97 8.02 -7.62
C ILE A 123 9.90 9.15 -8.07
N LEU A 124 11.10 8.81 -8.56
CA LEU A 124 12.06 9.78 -9.09
C LEU A 124 11.78 10.16 -10.56
N GLU A 125 10.93 9.42 -11.25
CA GLU A 125 10.48 9.73 -12.61
C GLU A 125 9.21 10.61 -12.54
N GLU A 126 9.02 11.48 -13.54
CA GLU A 126 7.89 12.41 -13.57
C GLU A 126 6.56 11.69 -13.51
N GLU A 127 6.42 10.61 -14.28
CA GLU A 127 5.21 9.79 -14.37
C GLU A 127 4.89 9.12 -13.03
N GLY A 128 5.89 8.56 -12.34
CA GLY A 128 5.67 7.92 -11.05
C GLY A 128 5.39 8.92 -9.95
N ALA A 129 6.10 10.05 -9.91
CA ALA A 129 5.80 11.16 -9.00
C ALA A 129 4.39 11.72 -9.23
N LYS A 130 3.99 11.88 -10.49
CA LYS A 130 2.63 12.31 -10.85
C LYS A 130 1.60 11.27 -10.39
N LYS A 131 1.79 9.99 -10.69
CA LYS A 131 0.86 8.93 -10.29
C LYS A 131 0.66 8.88 -8.77
N PHE A 132 1.75 9.03 -8.01
CA PHE A 132 1.68 9.10 -6.55
C PHE A 132 0.88 10.32 -6.07
N ARG A 133 1.11 11.51 -6.65
CA ARG A 133 0.32 12.71 -6.33
C ARG A 133 -1.15 12.54 -6.67
N ASP A 134 -1.48 11.99 -7.84
CA ASP A 134 -2.86 11.76 -8.28
C ASP A 134 -3.61 10.88 -7.26
N VAL A 135 -2.97 9.81 -6.77
CA VAL A 135 -3.55 8.92 -5.73
C VAL A 135 -3.77 9.68 -4.41
N VAL A 136 -2.82 10.51 -4.00
CA VAL A 136 -2.96 11.31 -2.77
C VAL A 136 -4.11 12.31 -2.88
N GLU A 137 -4.26 12.97 -4.03
CA GLU A 137 -5.36 13.91 -4.26
C GLU A 137 -6.72 13.19 -4.36
N GLU A 138 -6.81 12.02 -4.99
CA GLU A 138 -8.03 11.18 -5.00
C GLU A 138 -8.46 10.83 -3.57
N VAL A 139 -7.51 10.45 -2.70
CA VAL A 139 -7.79 10.17 -1.28
C VAL A 139 -8.30 11.41 -0.55
N LYS A 140 -7.65 12.57 -0.76
CA LYS A 140 -8.08 13.83 -0.12
C LYS A 140 -9.49 14.24 -0.56
N GLU A 141 -9.80 14.13 -1.84
CA GLU A 141 -11.11 14.44 -2.39
C GLU A 141 -12.19 13.52 -1.83
N MET A 142 -11.95 12.21 -1.74
CA MET A 142 -12.89 11.29 -1.10
C MET A 142 -13.11 11.65 0.38
N CYS A 143 -12.07 12.06 1.08
CA CYS A 143 -12.17 12.43 2.50
C CYS A 143 -12.93 13.73 2.72
N SER A 144 -12.81 14.72 1.83
CA SER A 144 -13.54 15.99 1.96
C SER A 144 -15.05 15.84 1.78
N GLN A 145 -15.49 14.76 1.13
CA GLN A 145 -16.90 14.44 0.92
C GLN A 145 -17.53 13.70 2.11
N ILE A 146 -16.73 13.25 3.09
CA ILE A 146 -17.26 12.64 4.31
C ILE A 146 -17.71 13.76 5.26
N SER A 147 -19.02 13.87 5.52
CA SER A 147 -19.50 14.65 6.67
C SER A 147 -19.03 14.00 7.97
N LEU A 148 -18.32 14.77 8.79
CA LEU A 148 -17.91 14.39 10.15
C LEU A 148 -19.11 14.33 11.10
#